data_AF-A0A2S2KRD2-F1
#
_entry.id   AF-A0A2S2KRD2-F1
#
_cell.length_a   1.000
_cell.length_b   1.000
_cell.length_c   1.000
_cell.angle_alpha   90.00
_cell.angle_beta   90.00
_cell.angle_gamma   90.00
#
_symmetry.space_group_name_H-M   'P 1'
#
loop_
_entity.id
_entity.type
_entity.pdbx_description
1 polymer ?
#
loop_
_entity_poly.entity_id
_entity_poly.type
_entity_poly.pdbx_seq_one_letter_code
_entity_poly.pdbx_strand_id
1 'polypeptide(L)'
;MQFQTIEPSYTSKEGCRLVWKGVDEDDTDVVILNKKELEDLVEIFKKNSTGEVELEDQSSFIRVNSDVTQFTLTNHPLLEAQTTDLQQQVLEYAKVPHEPQYVYIGSKEFYPSVWIRKDDKVQEKFSKTNQKQSLIEAILSSEPEKIKQDLSPTDLFRVFATRRSTRKFDKTKVEDWKVDKILSAADVAPTAGNFQGFQVFLIKNKNTKEALVEAANKQPYVNAPVVLVFCTDPSRVKLKFPPEILEKFSLQDATIAAAFSLLAASGVGLSTIWIGMFDEEKVRKILGTDLRPSSILCIGYPDKKKPPKSRRNLKELIKVIE
;
A
#
# COMPACT_ATOMS: atom_id res chain seq x y z
N MET A 1 17.37 -18.26 -6.73
CA MET A 1 16.79 -18.31 -5.37
C MET A 1 16.55 -19.76 -4.99
N GLN A 2 16.48 -20.10 -3.70
CA GLN A 2 16.17 -21.44 -3.23
C GLN A 2 14.78 -21.47 -2.61
N PHE A 3 13.98 -22.49 -2.93
CA PHE A 3 12.71 -22.71 -2.26
C PHE A 3 12.95 -22.94 -0.77
N GLN A 4 12.21 -22.22 0.07
CA GLN A 4 12.40 -22.23 1.51
C GLN A 4 11.23 -22.90 2.21
N THR A 5 10.01 -22.40 1.98
CA THR A 5 8.85 -22.87 2.76
C THR A 5 7.49 -22.63 2.08
N ILE A 6 6.46 -23.33 2.57
CA ILE A 6 5.05 -23.05 2.30
C ILE A 6 4.39 -22.38 3.50
N GLU A 7 3.69 -21.28 3.24
CA GLU A 7 2.99 -20.48 4.24
C GLU A 7 1.50 -20.31 3.85
N PRO A 8 0.62 -19.93 4.79
CA PRO A 8 -0.74 -19.54 4.43
C PRO A 8 -0.81 -18.36 3.47
N SER A 9 -1.72 -18.43 2.50
CA SER A 9 -2.02 -17.31 1.60
C SER A 9 -2.59 -16.11 2.37
N TYR A 10 -2.29 -14.90 1.89
CA TYR A 10 -2.86 -13.66 2.42
C TYR A 10 -4.20 -13.29 1.78
N THR A 11 -4.60 -13.96 0.67
CA THR A 11 -5.70 -13.54 -0.20
C THR A 11 -6.76 -14.63 -0.43
N SER A 12 -6.53 -15.86 0.02
CA SER A 12 -7.45 -16.99 -0.20
C SER A 12 -7.56 -17.89 1.02
N LYS A 13 -8.79 -18.35 1.31
CA LYS A 13 -9.10 -19.23 2.43
C LYS A 13 -8.35 -20.56 2.39
N GLU A 14 -8.22 -21.06 1.19
CA GLU A 14 -7.89 -22.46 0.94
C GLU A 14 -6.68 -22.54 0.00
N GLY A 15 -5.92 -21.43 -0.10
CA GLY A 15 -4.72 -21.31 -0.91
C GLY A 15 -3.44 -21.20 -0.07
N CYS A 16 -2.28 -21.15 -0.71
CA CYS A 16 -0.98 -21.09 -0.03
C CYS A 16 -0.04 -20.05 -0.65
N ARG A 17 1.09 -19.86 0.02
CA ARG A 17 2.24 -19.06 -0.40
C ARG A 17 3.47 -19.95 -0.45
N LEU A 18 4.07 -20.08 -1.62
CA LEU A 18 5.35 -20.73 -1.81
C LEU A 18 6.44 -19.65 -1.76
N VAL A 19 7.44 -19.82 -0.90
CA VAL A 19 8.45 -18.79 -0.61
C VAL A 19 9.84 -19.25 -1.05
N TRP A 20 10.52 -18.40 -1.80
CA TRP A 20 11.92 -18.54 -2.17
C TRP A 20 12.77 -17.48 -1.47
N LYS A 21 13.98 -17.86 -1.06
CA LYS A 21 14.97 -16.97 -0.46
C LYS A 21 16.21 -16.84 -1.36
N GLY A 22 16.69 -15.62 -1.50
CA GLY A 22 17.93 -15.25 -2.16
C GLY A 22 19.13 -15.32 -1.22
N VAL A 23 20.27 -14.83 -1.69
CA VAL A 23 21.55 -14.85 -0.95
C VAL A 23 21.53 -13.83 0.20
N ASP A 24 20.84 -12.71 0.01
CA ASP A 24 20.65 -11.67 1.03
C ASP A 24 19.36 -11.91 1.83
N GLU A 25 19.35 -11.55 3.12
CA GLU A 25 18.17 -11.75 4.00
C GLU A 25 16.90 -11.02 3.50
N ASP A 26 17.06 -9.95 2.74
CA ASP A 26 15.98 -9.13 2.19
C ASP A 26 15.50 -9.58 0.80
N ASP A 27 16.16 -10.57 0.18
CA ASP A 27 15.82 -11.06 -1.15
C ASP A 27 14.88 -12.27 -1.04
N THR A 28 13.59 -12.05 -1.23
CA THR A 28 12.55 -13.08 -1.17
C THR A 28 11.58 -12.93 -2.34
N ASP A 29 11.17 -14.05 -2.91
CA ASP A 29 10.10 -14.14 -3.91
C ASP A 29 9.02 -15.11 -3.44
N VAL A 30 7.78 -14.86 -3.88
CA VAL A 30 6.60 -15.58 -3.39
C VAL A 30 5.64 -15.85 -4.54
N VAL A 31 5.17 -17.09 -4.63
CA VAL A 31 4.06 -17.49 -5.51
C VAL A 31 2.83 -17.77 -4.65
N ILE A 32 1.70 -17.16 -4.99
CA ILE A 32 0.43 -17.36 -4.28
C ILE A 32 -0.43 -18.29 -5.12
N LEU A 33 -0.92 -19.37 -4.52
CA LEU A 33 -1.90 -20.27 -5.13
C LEU A 33 -3.27 -20.04 -4.49
N ASN A 34 -4.32 -19.94 -5.29
CA ASN A 34 -5.70 -20.01 -4.81
C ASN A 34 -6.08 -21.45 -4.45
N LYS A 35 -7.34 -21.68 -4.04
CA LYS A 35 -7.80 -23.03 -3.65
C LYS A 35 -7.57 -24.05 -4.76
N LYS A 36 -8.08 -23.72 -5.95
CA LYS A 36 -8.14 -24.64 -7.07
C LYS A 36 -6.72 -25.00 -7.53
N GLU A 37 -5.84 -24.00 -7.66
CA GLU A 37 -4.44 -24.18 -8.03
C GLU A 37 -3.68 -25.04 -7.01
N LEU A 38 -3.95 -24.86 -5.71
CA LEU A 38 -3.37 -25.70 -4.66
C LEU A 38 -3.89 -27.14 -4.75
N GLU A 39 -5.20 -27.33 -4.94
CA GLU A 39 -5.82 -28.66 -5.10
C GLU A 39 -5.26 -29.39 -6.32
N ASP A 40 -5.14 -28.72 -7.45
CA ASP A 40 -4.57 -29.25 -8.70
C ASP A 40 -3.10 -29.67 -8.48
N LEU A 41 -2.30 -28.84 -7.79
CA LEU A 41 -0.92 -29.16 -7.45
C LEU A 41 -0.82 -30.35 -6.48
N VAL A 42 -1.69 -30.41 -5.47
CA VAL A 42 -1.79 -31.52 -4.52
C VAL A 42 -2.16 -32.82 -5.21
N GLU A 43 -3.06 -32.79 -6.20
CA GLU A 43 -3.42 -33.97 -6.98
C GLU A 43 -2.24 -34.56 -7.74
N ILE A 44 -1.46 -33.71 -8.41
CA ILE A 44 -0.26 -34.11 -9.14
C ILE A 44 0.75 -34.76 -8.17
N PHE A 45 0.98 -34.12 -7.03
CA PHE A 45 1.89 -34.62 -6.01
C PHE A 45 1.41 -35.90 -5.32
N LYS A 46 0.11 -36.11 -5.10
CA LYS A 46 -0.42 -37.37 -4.55
C LYS A 46 -0.23 -38.55 -5.50
N LYS A 47 -0.27 -38.29 -6.80
CA LYS A 47 -0.10 -39.31 -7.86
C LYS A 47 1.37 -39.64 -8.16
N ASN A 48 2.33 -38.93 -7.56
CA ASN A 48 3.75 -39.01 -7.92
C ASN A 48 3.98 -38.87 -9.43
N SER A 49 3.19 -38.01 -10.08
CA SER A 49 3.20 -37.83 -11.54
C SER A 49 3.75 -36.47 -11.93
N THR A 50 4.12 -36.32 -13.20
CA THR A 50 4.37 -35.02 -13.82
C THR A 50 3.06 -34.36 -14.24
N GLY A 51 3.03 -33.03 -14.32
CA GLY A 51 1.83 -32.31 -14.73
C GLY A 51 2.04 -30.81 -14.82
N GLU A 52 0.98 -30.09 -15.16
CA GLU A 52 0.97 -28.64 -15.25
C GLU A 52 -0.25 -28.08 -14.52
N VAL A 53 -0.05 -27.00 -13.76
CA VAL A 53 -1.11 -26.23 -13.10
C VAL A 53 -1.12 -24.84 -13.72
N GLU A 54 -2.18 -24.50 -14.43
CA GLU A 54 -2.41 -23.15 -14.95
C GLU A 54 -2.91 -22.23 -13.83
N LEU A 55 -2.34 -21.03 -13.72
CA LEU A 55 -2.76 -20.05 -12.71
C LEU A 55 -3.89 -19.15 -13.23
N GLU A 56 -4.57 -18.45 -12.32
CA GLU A 56 -5.75 -17.61 -12.57
C GLU A 56 -5.56 -16.56 -13.69
N ASP A 57 -4.32 -16.10 -13.91
CA ASP A 57 -3.98 -15.13 -14.95
C ASP A 57 -3.90 -15.73 -16.38
N GLN A 58 -4.14 -17.04 -16.54
CA GLN A 58 -4.13 -17.79 -17.80
C GLN A 58 -2.84 -17.67 -18.62
N SER A 59 -1.77 -17.18 -18.00
CA SER A 59 -0.49 -16.90 -18.66
C SER A 59 0.70 -17.42 -17.86
N SER A 60 0.49 -17.68 -16.57
CA SER A 60 1.44 -18.31 -15.67
C SER A 60 1.09 -19.78 -15.45
N PHE A 61 2.11 -20.63 -15.30
CA PHE A 61 1.94 -22.07 -15.07
C PHE A 61 3.03 -22.65 -14.17
N ILE A 62 2.64 -23.67 -13.40
CA ILE A 62 3.54 -24.52 -12.60
C ILE A 62 3.71 -25.83 -13.35
N ARG A 63 4.94 -26.17 -13.75
CA ARG A 63 5.27 -27.45 -14.38
C ARG A 63 5.98 -28.35 -13.39
N VAL A 64 5.32 -29.43 -13.01
CA VAL A 64 5.85 -30.44 -12.10
C VAL A 64 6.56 -31.52 -12.92
N ASN A 65 7.89 -31.62 -12.79
CA ASN A 65 8.70 -32.70 -13.34
C ASN A 65 9.19 -33.63 -12.22
N SER A 66 9.85 -34.74 -12.58
CA SER A 66 10.37 -35.71 -11.60
C SER A 66 11.36 -35.09 -10.60
N ASP A 67 12.23 -34.20 -11.07
CA ASP A 67 13.36 -33.71 -10.28
C ASP A 67 13.15 -32.26 -9.83
N VAL A 68 12.69 -31.40 -10.74
CA VAL A 68 12.52 -29.96 -10.51
C VAL A 68 11.14 -29.51 -10.95
N THR A 69 10.43 -28.82 -10.04
CA THR A 69 9.19 -28.11 -10.33
C THR A 69 9.50 -26.67 -10.71
N GLN A 70 8.99 -26.25 -11.87
CA GLN A 70 9.27 -24.96 -12.50
C GLN A 70 8.05 -24.05 -12.45
N PHE A 71 8.25 -22.79 -12.08
CA PHE A 71 7.20 -21.78 -11.99
C PHE A 71 7.47 -20.70 -13.04
N THR A 72 6.72 -20.74 -14.13
CA THR A 72 6.80 -19.74 -15.19
C THR A 72 5.70 -18.72 -14.95
N LEU A 73 6.08 -17.52 -14.49
CA LEU A 73 5.13 -16.47 -14.15
C LEU A 73 5.29 -15.27 -15.08
N THR A 74 4.17 -14.65 -15.44
CA THR A 74 4.16 -13.48 -16.32
C THR A 74 4.99 -12.34 -15.74
N ASN A 75 5.97 -11.86 -16.50
CA ASN A 75 6.92 -10.80 -16.11
C ASN A 75 7.79 -11.11 -14.87
N HIS A 76 8.03 -12.39 -14.56
CA HIS A 76 8.91 -12.81 -13.47
C HIS A 76 10.02 -13.76 -13.98
N PRO A 77 11.24 -13.72 -13.41
CA PRO A 77 12.23 -14.77 -13.65
C PRO A 77 11.70 -16.16 -13.27
N LEU A 78 12.17 -17.20 -13.97
CA LEU A 78 11.87 -18.58 -13.64
C LEU A 78 12.23 -18.88 -12.18
N LEU A 79 11.27 -19.43 -11.42
CA LEU A 79 11.54 -19.99 -10.10
C LEU A 79 11.53 -21.51 -10.18
N GLU A 80 12.40 -22.14 -9.40
CA GLU A 80 12.55 -23.59 -9.37
C GLU A 80 12.56 -24.08 -7.93
N ALA A 81 11.96 -25.25 -7.69
CA ALA A 81 12.02 -25.96 -6.44
C ALA A 81 12.36 -27.43 -6.70
N GLN A 82 13.14 -28.04 -5.82
CA GLN A 82 13.31 -29.50 -5.82
C GLN A 82 11.94 -30.15 -5.63
N THR A 83 11.53 -31.01 -6.58
CA THR A 83 10.18 -31.57 -6.59
C THR A 83 9.89 -32.32 -5.30
N THR A 84 10.85 -33.08 -4.76
CA THR A 84 10.70 -33.83 -3.52
C THR A 84 10.42 -32.93 -2.31
N ASP A 85 11.18 -31.82 -2.19
CA ASP A 85 11.06 -30.90 -1.06
C ASP A 85 9.74 -30.14 -1.10
N LEU A 86 9.36 -29.67 -2.29
CA LEU A 86 8.10 -28.99 -2.53
C LEU A 86 6.92 -29.94 -2.30
N GLN A 87 6.99 -31.16 -2.83
CA GLN A 87 5.98 -32.19 -2.68
C GLN A 87 5.72 -32.51 -1.20
N GLN A 88 6.79 -32.74 -0.42
CA GLN A 88 6.65 -33.03 1.01
C GLN A 88 5.94 -31.87 1.73
N GLN A 89 6.36 -30.64 1.49
CA GLN A 89 5.79 -29.47 2.15
C GLN A 89 4.35 -29.18 1.72
N VAL A 90 4.03 -29.29 0.43
CA VAL A 90 2.67 -29.08 -0.11
C VAL A 90 1.70 -30.15 0.41
N LEU A 91 2.12 -31.41 0.43
CA LEU A 91 1.29 -32.49 0.95
C LEU A 91 1.09 -32.39 2.46
N GLU A 92 2.12 -32.00 3.22
CA GLU A 92 2.00 -31.79 4.66
C GLU A 92 1.08 -30.60 4.97
N TYR A 93 1.24 -29.50 4.22
CA TYR A 93 0.35 -28.35 4.29
C TYR A 93 -1.11 -28.78 3.99
N ALA A 94 -1.36 -29.54 2.94
CA ALA A 94 -2.72 -29.95 2.57
C ALA A 94 -3.44 -30.89 3.57
N LYS A 95 -2.75 -31.47 4.57
CA LYS A 95 -3.35 -32.37 5.56
C LYS A 95 -4.14 -31.65 6.65
N VAL A 96 -3.77 -30.40 6.96
CA VAL A 96 -4.38 -29.63 8.04
C VAL A 96 -5.38 -28.65 7.42
N PRO A 97 -6.65 -28.57 7.89
CA PRO A 97 -7.51 -27.46 7.53
C PRO A 97 -6.87 -26.18 8.07
N HIS A 98 -6.18 -25.44 7.21
CA HIS A 98 -5.61 -24.15 7.57
C HIS A 98 -6.77 -23.18 7.69
N GLU A 99 -7.10 -22.76 8.91
CA GLU A 99 -8.00 -21.64 9.08
C GLU A 99 -7.35 -20.41 8.45
N PRO A 100 -7.94 -19.84 7.41
CA PRO A 100 -7.50 -18.57 6.92
C PRO A 100 -7.95 -17.48 7.90
N GLN A 101 -7.13 -16.45 8.10
CA GLN A 101 -7.43 -15.43 9.09
C GLN A 101 -8.44 -14.41 8.54
N TYR A 102 -9.65 -14.36 9.11
CA TYR A 102 -10.75 -13.44 8.75
C TYR A 102 -10.99 -12.41 9.82
N VAL A 103 -11.47 -11.23 9.43
CA VAL A 103 -11.66 -10.10 10.35
C VAL A 103 -12.97 -9.38 10.09
N TYR A 104 -13.66 -9.01 11.17
CA TYR A 104 -14.75 -8.04 11.24
C TYR A 104 -14.48 -7.03 12.35
N ILE A 105 -14.87 -5.78 12.10
CA ILE A 105 -14.45 -4.57 12.81
C ILE A 105 -15.43 -4.26 13.94
N GLY A 106 -14.94 -4.28 15.17
CA GLY A 106 -15.70 -4.05 16.38
C GLY A 106 -15.63 -2.61 16.87
N SER A 107 -16.77 -1.97 17.19
CA SER A 107 -16.91 -0.58 17.69
C SER A 107 -16.24 -0.28 19.05
N LYS A 108 -15.27 -1.10 19.46
CA LYS A 108 -14.33 -0.88 20.56
C LYS A 108 -12.89 -0.71 20.06
N GLU A 109 -12.71 -0.42 18.77
CA GLU A 109 -11.43 -0.39 18.05
C GLU A 109 -11.31 0.89 17.20
N PHE A 110 -10.09 1.15 16.71
CA PHE A 110 -9.58 2.46 16.27
C PHE A 110 -10.22 3.06 15.00
N TYR A 111 -11.43 2.70 14.58
CA TYR A 111 -12.33 3.49 13.70
C TYR A 111 -13.80 3.01 13.88
N PRO A 112 -14.82 3.88 13.78
CA PRO A 112 -16.23 3.53 14.04
C PRO A 112 -16.79 2.54 13.00
N SER A 113 -17.42 1.45 13.47
CA SER A 113 -17.94 0.34 12.65
C SER A 113 -19.42 0.48 12.23
N VAL A 114 -19.79 -0.12 11.09
CA VAL A 114 -21.17 -0.50 10.67
C VAL A 114 -21.26 -2.02 10.49
N TRP A 115 -22.42 -2.64 10.78
CA TRP A 115 -22.66 -4.10 10.86
C TRP A 115 -23.95 -4.56 10.16
N ILE A 116 -24.10 -5.89 9.90
CA ILE A 116 -25.39 -6.62 9.97
C ILE A 116 -25.22 -8.03 10.61
N ARG A 117 -26.20 -8.40 11.43
CA ARG A 117 -26.31 -9.53 12.39
C ARG A 117 -26.76 -10.85 11.73
N LYS A 118 -26.42 -12.01 12.32
CA LYS A 118 -27.34 -13.17 12.37
C LYS A 118 -27.35 -13.79 13.76
N ASP A 119 -28.54 -13.79 14.33
CA ASP A 119 -28.90 -14.45 15.57
C ASP A 119 -28.81 -15.95 15.38
N ASP A 120 -27.87 -16.59 16.09
CA ASP A 120 -28.14 -17.81 16.83
C ASP A 120 -26.86 -18.29 17.53
N LYS A 121 -26.98 -18.38 18.87
CA LYS A 121 -26.21 -19.20 19.81
C LYS A 121 -25.18 -18.51 20.74
N VAL A 122 -25.64 -18.49 21.99
CA VAL A 122 -24.97 -18.57 23.30
C VAL A 122 -24.58 -17.26 23.98
N GLN A 123 -25.59 -16.71 24.67
CA GLN A 123 -25.43 -16.16 26.01
C GLN A 123 -24.74 -17.20 26.91
N GLU A 124 -23.48 -16.98 27.29
CA GLU A 124 -22.98 -17.30 28.63
C GLU A 124 -21.56 -16.77 28.82
N LYS A 125 -21.35 -16.09 29.96
CA LYS A 125 -20.07 -15.61 30.52
C LYS A 125 -19.42 -14.37 29.90
N PHE A 126 -20.08 -13.23 30.03
CA PHE A 126 -19.37 -12.02 30.46
C PHE A 126 -20.01 -11.51 31.75
N SER A 127 -19.30 -11.75 32.85
CA SER A 127 -19.64 -11.17 34.15
C SER A 127 -19.56 -9.65 34.06
N LYS A 128 -20.49 -9.02 34.78
CA LYS A 128 -20.61 -7.57 34.91
C LYS A 128 -19.31 -6.94 35.43
N THR A 129 -18.70 -6.06 34.66
CA THR A 129 -17.97 -4.92 35.22
C THR A 129 -18.29 -3.69 34.38
N ASN A 130 -19.17 -2.86 34.92
CA ASN A 130 -19.50 -1.54 34.41
C ASN A 130 -18.33 -0.59 34.69
N GLN A 131 -17.55 -0.27 33.66
CA GLN A 131 -16.91 1.04 33.51
C GLN A 131 -16.67 1.25 32.01
N LYS A 132 -17.34 2.26 31.44
CA LYS A 132 -17.07 2.71 30.07
C LYS A 132 -15.71 3.41 30.07
N GLN A 133 -14.64 2.69 29.78
CA GLN A 133 -13.35 3.32 29.44
C GLN A 133 -13.54 4.19 28.20
N SER A 134 -12.92 5.37 28.17
CA SER A 134 -12.89 6.19 26.95
C SER A 134 -12.04 5.50 25.86
N LEU A 135 -12.32 5.77 24.58
CA LEU A 135 -11.54 5.24 23.44
C LEU A 135 -10.04 5.50 23.63
N ILE A 136 -9.73 6.64 24.22
CA ILE A 136 -8.39 7.13 24.49
C ILE A 136 -7.69 6.32 25.60
N GLU A 137 -8.39 5.99 26.69
CA GLU A 137 -7.86 5.12 27.76
C GLU A 137 -7.54 3.70 27.24
N ALA A 138 -8.38 3.18 26.34
CA ALA A 138 -8.15 1.88 25.70
C ALA A 138 -6.88 1.88 24.82
N ILE A 139 -6.65 2.97 24.07
CA ILE A 139 -5.44 3.16 23.26
C ILE A 139 -4.19 3.21 24.14
N LEU A 140 -4.23 3.96 25.24
CA LEU A 140 -3.08 4.11 26.14
C LEU A 140 -2.76 2.86 26.96
N SER A 141 -3.72 1.97 27.20
CA SER A 141 -3.54 0.77 28.03
C SER A 141 -3.20 -0.50 27.23
N SER A 142 -3.43 -0.53 25.92
CA SER A 142 -3.16 -1.71 25.08
C SER A 142 -1.66 -2.00 24.85
N GLU A 143 -1.31 -3.28 24.70
CA GLU A 143 0.00 -3.77 24.22
C GLU A 143 -0.05 -4.07 22.71
N PRO A 144 1.05 -3.87 21.96
CA PRO A 144 1.06 -4.09 20.51
C PRO A 144 1.04 -5.57 20.16
N GLU A 145 -0.05 -6.03 19.55
CA GLU A 145 -0.18 -7.39 19.03
C GLU A 145 -0.53 -7.38 17.54
N LYS A 146 0.04 -8.32 16.78
CA LYS A 146 -0.07 -8.36 15.32
C LYS A 146 -1.33 -9.12 14.90
N ILE A 147 -2.28 -8.44 14.26
CA ILE A 147 -3.46 -9.09 13.68
C ILE A 147 -3.68 -8.63 12.23
N LYS A 148 -4.04 -9.60 11.38
CA LYS A 148 -4.13 -9.55 9.91
C LYS A 148 -5.57 -9.31 9.46
N GLN A 149 -5.84 -8.37 8.54
CA GLN A 149 -7.13 -8.22 7.85
C GLN A 149 -6.96 -8.05 6.33
N ASP A 150 -7.81 -8.73 5.55
CA ASP A 150 -7.92 -8.60 4.11
C ASP A 150 -8.97 -7.52 3.80
N LEU A 151 -8.51 -6.40 3.25
CA LEU A 151 -9.31 -5.20 2.99
C LEU A 151 -9.44 -5.02 1.47
N SER A 152 -10.50 -4.37 0.98
CA SER A 152 -10.57 -4.02 -0.45
C SER A 152 -9.32 -3.22 -0.88
N PRO A 153 -8.77 -3.39 -2.09
CA PRO A 153 -7.67 -2.55 -2.59
C PRO A 153 -7.95 -1.03 -2.50
N THR A 154 -9.23 -0.67 -2.51
CA THR A 154 -9.73 0.71 -2.37
C THR A 154 -10.19 1.05 -0.95
N ASP A 155 -10.13 0.10 -0.03
CA ASP A 155 -10.41 0.35 1.38
C ASP A 155 -9.40 1.37 1.91
N LEU A 156 -9.90 2.45 2.48
CA LEU A 156 -9.08 3.57 2.91
C LEU A 156 -8.07 3.15 3.99
N PHE A 157 -8.45 2.25 4.90
CA PHE A 157 -7.56 1.75 5.94
C PHE A 157 -6.51 0.80 5.39
N ARG A 158 -6.83 0.05 4.32
CA ARG A 158 -5.82 -0.71 3.57
C ARG A 158 -4.82 0.22 2.94
N VAL A 159 -5.30 1.30 2.31
CA VAL A 159 -4.43 2.31 1.70
C VAL A 159 -3.50 2.89 2.77
N PHE A 160 -4.02 3.22 3.95
CA PHE A 160 -3.19 3.70 5.06
C PHE A 160 -2.14 2.67 5.51
N ALA A 161 -2.54 1.40 5.66
CA ALA A 161 -1.69 0.34 6.16
C ALA A 161 -0.60 -0.10 5.16
N THR A 162 -0.92 -0.12 3.86
CA THR A 162 -0.06 -0.71 2.82
C THR A 162 0.80 0.31 2.10
N ARG A 163 0.40 1.58 2.10
CA ARG A 163 1.15 2.62 1.39
C ARG A 163 2.54 2.80 1.98
N ARG A 164 3.52 2.86 1.08
CA ARG A 164 4.90 3.27 1.39
C ARG A 164 5.46 4.15 0.27
N SER A 165 6.57 4.83 0.56
CA SER A 165 7.33 5.54 -0.46
C SER A 165 7.99 4.57 -1.44
N THR A 166 7.75 4.80 -2.74
CA THR A 166 8.33 4.05 -3.86
C THR A 166 9.31 4.91 -4.64
N ARG A 167 10.53 4.41 -4.82
CA ARG A 167 11.65 5.12 -5.48
C ARG A 167 12.07 4.51 -6.82
N LYS A 168 11.34 3.50 -7.27
CA LYS A 168 11.56 2.86 -8.57
C LYS A 168 10.20 2.57 -9.17
N PHE A 169 9.93 3.24 -10.28
CA PHE A 169 8.68 3.12 -11.00
C PHE A 169 8.92 2.30 -12.26
N ASP A 170 7.92 1.50 -12.61
CA ASP A 170 7.83 0.87 -13.90
C ASP A 170 7.58 1.92 -15.01
N LYS A 171 7.93 1.59 -16.25
CA LYS A 171 7.79 2.49 -17.41
C LYS A 171 6.35 2.59 -17.93
N THR A 172 5.42 1.80 -17.40
CA THR A 172 4.00 1.80 -17.78
C THR A 172 3.40 3.18 -17.63
N LYS A 173 2.76 3.64 -18.71
CA LYS A 173 2.01 4.89 -18.73
C LYS A 173 0.84 4.78 -17.73
N VAL A 174 0.69 5.79 -16.87
CA VAL A 174 -0.49 5.92 -16.02
C VAL A 174 -1.66 6.40 -16.87
N GLU A 175 -2.80 5.73 -16.72
CA GLU A 175 -4.04 6.02 -17.44
C GLU A 175 -4.60 7.38 -17.04
N ASP A 176 -5.10 8.14 -18.02
CA ASP A 176 -5.55 9.52 -17.80
C ASP A 176 -6.68 9.59 -16.74
N TRP A 177 -7.62 8.64 -16.75
CA TRP A 177 -8.69 8.57 -15.74
C TRP A 177 -8.18 8.40 -14.30
N LYS A 178 -7.01 7.76 -14.10
CA LYS A 178 -6.40 7.64 -12.77
C LYS A 178 -5.79 8.98 -12.35
N VAL A 179 -5.16 9.68 -13.28
CA VAL A 179 -4.63 11.04 -13.05
C VAL A 179 -5.78 11.99 -12.71
N ASP A 180 -6.89 11.93 -13.44
CA ASP A 180 -8.08 12.74 -13.18
C ASP A 180 -8.62 12.48 -11.76
N LYS A 181 -8.77 11.20 -11.35
CA LYS A 181 -9.19 10.86 -9.98
C LYS A 181 -8.23 11.40 -8.91
N ILE A 182 -6.92 11.38 -9.16
CA ILE A 182 -5.92 11.91 -8.23
C ILE A 182 -6.06 13.43 -8.10
N LEU A 183 -6.24 14.13 -9.22
CA LEU A 183 -6.45 15.58 -9.22
C LEU A 183 -7.78 15.97 -8.56
N SER A 184 -8.86 15.23 -8.82
CA SER A 184 -10.14 15.42 -8.10
C SER A 184 -10.00 15.22 -6.60
N ALA A 185 -9.13 14.31 -6.15
CA ALA A 185 -8.86 14.13 -4.73
C ALA A 185 -8.13 15.34 -4.11
N ALA A 186 -7.20 15.97 -4.82
CA ALA A 186 -6.62 17.25 -4.40
C ALA A 186 -7.68 18.36 -4.31
N ASP A 187 -8.60 18.43 -5.28
CA ASP A 187 -9.65 19.45 -5.36
C ASP A 187 -10.61 19.42 -4.16
N VAL A 188 -11.01 18.21 -3.71
CA VAL A 188 -11.91 18.04 -2.56
C VAL A 188 -11.20 18.04 -1.19
N ALA A 189 -9.89 18.28 -1.16
CA ALA A 189 -9.14 18.33 0.10
C ALA A 189 -9.66 19.48 0.98
N PRO A 190 -9.84 19.27 2.30
CA PRO A 190 -10.30 20.34 3.19
C PRO A 190 -9.25 21.44 3.27
N THR A 191 -9.70 22.69 3.16
CA THR A 191 -8.83 23.87 3.20
C THR A 191 -9.37 24.94 4.15
N ALA A 192 -8.48 25.82 4.63
CA ALA A 192 -8.85 26.90 5.54
C ALA A 192 -9.93 27.79 4.93
N GLY A 193 -11.12 27.83 5.56
CA GLY A 193 -12.26 28.58 5.06
C GLY A 193 -12.75 28.15 3.67
N ASN A 194 -12.34 26.97 3.19
CA ASN A 194 -12.59 26.50 1.83
C ASN A 194 -12.11 27.49 0.75
N PHE A 195 -10.95 28.14 0.96
CA PHE A 195 -10.37 29.10 0.01
C PHE A 195 -9.38 28.48 -0.99
N GLN A 196 -9.06 27.19 -0.83
CA GLN A 196 -8.10 26.46 -1.67
C GLN A 196 -6.79 27.26 -1.83
N GLY A 197 -6.09 27.53 -0.71
CA GLY A 197 -4.86 28.30 -0.66
C GLY A 197 -3.65 27.64 -1.31
N PHE A 198 -3.82 26.95 -2.43
CA PHE A 198 -2.77 26.19 -3.10
C PHE A 198 -3.01 26.12 -4.62
N GLN A 199 -1.97 25.73 -5.35
CA GLN A 199 -2.03 25.40 -6.77
C GLN A 199 -1.27 24.11 -7.05
N VAL A 200 -1.77 23.29 -7.97
CA VAL A 200 -1.13 22.03 -8.38
C VAL A 200 -0.66 22.15 -9.83
N PHE A 201 0.61 21.87 -10.07
CA PHE A 201 1.19 21.78 -11.40
C PHE A 201 1.34 20.31 -11.81
N LEU A 202 0.59 19.86 -12.82
CA LEU A 202 0.75 18.56 -13.44
C LEU A 202 1.85 18.62 -14.51
N ILE A 203 2.97 17.94 -14.28
CA ILE A 203 4.12 17.98 -15.17
C ILE A 203 4.07 16.82 -16.16
N LYS A 204 3.67 17.10 -17.40
CA LYS A 204 3.68 16.12 -18.51
C LYS A 204 4.97 16.17 -19.35
N ASN A 205 5.63 17.33 -19.40
CA ASN A 205 6.81 17.55 -20.24
C ASN A 205 8.06 16.83 -19.68
N LYS A 206 8.74 16.05 -20.53
CA LYS A 206 9.92 15.26 -20.15
C LYS A 206 11.11 16.15 -19.71
N ASN A 207 11.41 17.20 -20.47
CA ASN A 207 12.52 18.12 -20.16
C ASN A 207 12.28 18.84 -18.82
N THR A 208 11.03 19.20 -18.52
CA THR A 208 10.66 19.77 -17.22
C THR A 208 10.91 18.77 -16.08
N LYS A 209 10.56 17.50 -16.25
CA LYS A 209 10.85 16.46 -15.25
C LYS A 209 12.35 16.27 -15.03
N GLU A 210 13.15 16.28 -16.09
CA GLU A 210 14.61 16.20 -16.00
C GLU A 210 15.20 17.40 -15.25
N ALA A 211 14.71 18.62 -15.52
CA ALA A 211 15.11 19.80 -14.75
C ALA A 211 14.70 19.70 -13.27
N LEU A 212 13.53 19.12 -12.97
CA LEU A 212 13.09 18.88 -11.59
C LEU A 212 13.96 17.86 -10.87
N VAL A 213 14.53 16.87 -11.56
CA VAL A 213 15.51 15.93 -10.97
C VAL A 213 16.74 16.71 -10.47
N GLU A 214 17.27 17.63 -11.26
CA GLU A 214 18.42 18.47 -10.87
C GLU A 214 18.08 19.37 -9.68
N ALA A 215 16.87 19.95 -9.65
CA ALA A 215 16.40 20.76 -8.53
C ALA A 215 16.15 19.94 -7.25
N ALA A 216 15.83 18.65 -7.38
CA ALA A 216 15.53 17.75 -6.28
C ALA A 216 16.74 16.88 -5.89
N ASN A 217 17.94 17.46 -5.81
CA ASN A 217 19.16 16.77 -5.38
C ASN A 217 19.52 15.54 -6.24
N LYS A 218 19.27 15.61 -7.55
CA LYS A 218 19.55 14.52 -8.51
C LYS A 218 18.85 13.20 -8.18
N GLN A 219 17.71 13.26 -7.50
CA GLN A 219 16.91 12.08 -7.18
C GLN A 219 16.23 11.56 -8.46
N PRO A 220 16.64 10.42 -9.05
CA PRO A 220 16.20 10.02 -10.39
C PRO A 220 14.70 9.69 -10.46
N TYR A 221 14.11 9.28 -9.35
CA TYR A 221 12.67 8.98 -9.24
C TYR A 221 11.76 10.21 -9.30
N VAL A 222 12.31 11.42 -9.36
CA VAL A 222 11.56 12.64 -9.70
C VAL A 222 11.10 12.62 -11.16
N ASN A 223 11.75 11.84 -12.01
CA ASN A 223 11.30 11.58 -13.38
C ASN A 223 10.28 10.42 -13.45
N ALA A 224 9.27 10.44 -12.58
CA ALA A 224 8.21 9.43 -12.56
C ALA A 224 7.22 9.61 -13.72
N PRO A 225 6.41 8.58 -14.06
CA PRO A 225 5.36 8.67 -15.09
C PRO A 225 4.44 9.88 -14.90
N VAL A 226 4.04 10.17 -13.67
CA VAL A 226 3.26 11.36 -13.29
C VAL A 226 3.99 12.11 -12.19
N VAL A 227 4.08 13.44 -12.33
CA VAL A 227 4.72 14.33 -11.35
C VAL A 227 3.79 15.49 -11.10
N LEU A 228 3.43 15.69 -9.85
CA LEU A 228 2.64 16.83 -9.38
C LEU A 228 3.53 17.71 -8.50
N VAL A 229 3.52 19.02 -8.72
CA VAL A 229 4.14 19.99 -7.80
C VAL A 229 3.05 20.82 -7.14
N PHE A 230 2.98 20.76 -5.81
CA PHE A 230 2.03 21.53 -5.02
C PHE A 230 2.71 22.81 -4.55
N CYS A 231 2.10 23.96 -4.82
CA CYS A 231 2.57 25.27 -4.40
C CYS A 231 1.56 25.94 -3.48
N THR A 232 2.05 26.72 -2.51
CA THR A 232 1.24 27.52 -1.60
C THR A 232 0.80 28.81 -2.30
N ASP A 233 -0.48 29.16 -2.19
CA ASP A 233 -1.03 30.44 -2.64
C ASP A 233 -1.83 31.13 -1.50
N PRO A 234 -1.14 31.82 -0.57
CA PRO A 234 -1.78 32.49 0.56
C PRO A 234 -2.69 33.65 0.11
N SER A 235 -2.51 34.16 -1.10
CA SER A 235 -3.34 35.26 -1.63
C SER A 235 -4.80 34.86 -1.81
N ARG A 236 -5.10 33.56 -1.93
CA ARG A 236 -6.47 33.02 -2.04
C ARG A 236 -7.20 33.00 -0.71
N VAL A 237 -6.48 32.90 0.41
CA VAL A 237 -7.08 32.78 1.75
C VAL A 237 -7.59 34.15 2.21
N LYS A 238 -8.90 34.39 2.12
CA LYS A 238 -9.52 35.71 2.45
C LYS A 238 -9.94 35.86 3.92
N LEU A 239 -9.32 35.09 4.81
CA LEU A 239 -9.55 35.21 6.25
C LEU A 239 -8.84 36.45 6.81
N LYS A 240 -9.38 37.04 7.88
CA LYS A 240 -8.80 38.22 8.54
C LYS A 240 -7.79 37.78 9.60
N PHE A 241 -6.60 37.38 9.16
CA PHE A 241 -5.46 37.02 10.02
C PHE A 241 -4.16 37.68 9.54
N PRO A 242 -3.13 37.76 10.40
CA PRO A 242 -1.80 38.18 10.00
C PRO A 242 -1.21 37.36 8.84
N PRO A 243 -0.33 37.92 7.99
CA PRO A 243 0.24 37.23 6.83
C PRO A 243 0.87 35.87 7.15
N GLU A 244 1.59 35.75 8.27
CA GLU A 244 2.23 34.51 8.70
C GLU A 244 1.22 33.38 8.99
N ILE A 245 0.00 33.74 9.41
CA ILE A 245 -1.09 32.78 9.64
C ILE A 245 -1.71 32.36 8.30
N LEU A 246 -1.84 33.28 7.34
CA LEU A 246 -2.33 32.97 5.99
C LEU A 246 -1.35 32.06 5.24
N GLU A 247 -0.04 32.32 5.36
CA GLU A 247 1.01 31.45 4.83
C GLU A 247 0.96 30.06 5.46
N LYS A 248 0.77 29.98 6.78
CA LYS A 248 0.60 28.70 7.48
C LYS A 248 -0.61 27.93 6.95
N PHE A 249 -1.77 28.58 6.79
CA PHE A 249 -2.97 27.95 6.24
C PHE A 249 -2.73 27.44 4.82
N SER A 250 -2.13 28.26 3.97
CA SER A 250 -1.79 27.91 2.60
C SER A 250 -0.82 26.71 2.51
N LEU A 251 0.16 26.65 3.41
CA LEU A 251 1.05 25.49 3.53
C LEU A 251 0.31 24.23 3.98
N GLN A 252 -0.60 24.34 4.94
CA GLN A 252 -1.45 23.22 5.38
C GLN A 252 -2.37 22.74 4.26
N ASP A 253 -3.03 23.65 3.56
CA ASP A 253 -3.90 23.37 2.41
C ASP A 253 -3.15 22.59 1.33
N ALA A 254 -2.00 23.09 0.88
CA ALA A 254 -1.16 22.41 -0.11
C ALA A 254 -0.70 21.03 0.37
N THR A 255 -0.36 20.90 1.66
CA THR A 255 0.09 19.63 2.26
C THR A 255 -1.03 18.59 2.29
N ILE A 256 -2.25 19.00 2.66
CA ILE A 256 -3.43 18.13 2.71
C ILE A 256 -3.84 17.71 1.30
N ALA A 257 -3.86 18.64 0.33
CA ALA A 257 -4.15 18.32 -1.08
C ALA A 257 -3.17 17.30 -1.66
N ALA A 258 -1.88 17.44 -1.36
CA ALA A 258 -0.87 16.47 -1.73
C ALA A 258 -1.07 15.11 -1.04
N ALA A 259 -1.47 15.10 0.24
CA ALA A 259 -1.80 13.87 0.97
C ALA A 259 -3.02 13.16 0.38
N PHE A 260 -4.09 13.88 0.05
CA PHE A 260 -5.29 13.33 -0.62
C PHE A 260 -4.93 12.73 -1.97
N SER A 261 -4.13 13.43 -2.78
CA SER A 261 -3.63 12.92 -4.07
C SER A 261 -2.84 11.62 -3.90
N LEU A 262 -1.98 11.56 -2.88
CA LEU A 262 -1.16 10.40 -2.57
C LEU A 262 -2.01 9.19 -2.13
N LEU A 263 -3.08 9.43 -1.38
CA LEU A 263 -4.02 8.39 -0.95
C LEU A 263 -4.86 7.90 -2.12
N ALA A 264 -5.38 8.81 -2.95
CA ALA A 264 -6.13 8.47 -4.16
C ALA A 264 -5.28 7.65 -5.14
N ALA A 265 -4.02 8.03 -5.36
CA ALA A 265 -3.08 7.28 -6.18
C ALA A 265 -2.92 5.84 -5.67
N SER A 266 -2.77 5.69 -4.35
CA SER A 266 -2.67 4.37 -3.71
C SER A 266 -3.96 3.55 -3.88
N GLY A 267 -5.13 4.19 -3.75
CA GLY A 267 -6.43 3.55 -3.93
C GLY A 267 -6.73 3.09 -5.36
N VAL A 268 -6.10 3.70 -6.37
CA VAL A 268 -6.20 3.24 -7.78
C VAL A 268 -5.05 2.31 -8.21
N GLY A 269 -4.31 1.78 -7.23
CA GLY A 269 -3.26 0.77 -7.42
C GLY A 269 -1.88 1.31 -7.78
N LEU A 270 -1.68 2.63 -7.75
CA LEU A 270 -0.38 3.27 -8.01
C LEU A 270 0.44 3.39 -6.72
N SER A 271 1.72 3.68 -6.87
CA SER A 271 2.62 4.02 -5.77
C SER A 271 3.09 5.45 -5.89
N THR A 272 3.54 6.02 -4.76
CA THR A 272 3.98 7.40 -4.72
C THR A 272 5.26 7.58 -3.92
N ILE A 273 5.95 8.68 -4.18
CA ILE A 273 6.92 9.24 -3.24
C ILE A 273 6.73 10.76 -3.12
N TRP A 274 6.69 11.20 -1.88
CA TRP A 274 6.74 12.60 -1.50
C TRP A 274 8.19 13.08 -1.46
N ILE A 275 8.48 14.19 -2.14
CA ILE A 275 9.76 14.89 -2.09
C ILE A 275 9.52 16.24 -1.41
N GLY A 276 10.07 16.38 -0.21
CA GLY A 276 10.08 17.65 0.53
C GLY A 276 11.45 18.34 0.54
N MET A 277 12.50 17.66 0.07
CA MET A 277 13.86 18.21 0.02
C MET A 277 14.24 18.48 -1.44
N PHE A 278 14.13 19.73 -1.85
CA PHE A 278 14.50 20.25 -3.17
C PHE A 278 14.82 21.75 -3.07
N ASP A 279 15.44 22.29 -4.10
CA ASP A 279 15.73 23.72 -4.23
C ASP A 279 14.47 24.47 -4.69
N GLU A 280 13.79 25.14 -3.75
CA GLU A 280 12.53 25.85 -4.02
C GLU A 280 12.67 26.91 -5.12
N GLU A 281 13.80 27.64 -5.15
CA GLU A 281 14.08 28.68 -6.16
C GLU A 281 14.21 28.10 -7.56
N LYS A 282 14.94 27.00 -7.70
CA LYS A 282 15.06 26.30 -9.00
C LYS A 282 13.71 25.77 -9.45
N VAL A 283 12.93 25.17 -8.55
CA VAL A 283 11.59 24.67 -8.88
C VAL A 283 10.68 25.81 -9.35
N ARG A 284 10.66 26.97 -8.66
CA ARG A 284 9.91 28.15 -9.12
C ARG A 284 10.28 28.59 -10.53
N LYS A 285 11.59 28.68 -10.82
CA LYS A 285 12.10 29.04 -12.15
C LYS A 285 11.70 28.02 -13.21
N ILE A 286 11.79 26.72 -12.91
CA ILE A 286 11.38 25.64 -13.82
C ILE A 286 9.89 25.72 -14.14
N LEU A 287 9.05 26.03 -13.14
CA LEU A 287 7.60 26.13 -13.29
C LEU A 287 7.13 27.47 -13.84
N GLY A 288 7.98 28.49 -13.86
CA GLY A 288 7.62 29.85 -14.27
C GLY A 288 6.57 30.48 -13.35
N THR A 289 6.69 30.28 -12.04
CA THR A 289 5.73 30.78 -11.05
C THR A 289 6.41 31.47 -9.87
N ASP A 290 5.74 32.47 -9.30
CA ASP A 290 6.14 33.11 -8.05
C ASP A 290 5.63 32.36 -6.81
N LEU A 291 4.73 31.38 -7.00
CA LEU A 291 4.19 30.58 -5.91
C LEU A 291 5.27 29.69 -5.29
N ARG A 292 5.30 29.63 -3.96
CA ARG A 292 6.26 28.81 -3.23
C ARG A 292 5.92 27.32 -3.34
N PRO A 293 6.80 26.46 -3.89
CA PRO A 293 6.58 25.03 -3.94
C PRO A 293 6.67 24.41 -2.53
N SER A 294 5.64 23.67 -2.15
CA SER A 294 5.55 22.93 -0.88
C SER A 294 6.06 21.49 -1.02
N SER A 295 5.69 20.80 -2.10
CA SER A 295 6.07 19.40 -2.30
C SER A 295 6.04 18.98 -3.76
N ILE A 296 6.85 17.98 -4.09
CA ILE A 296 6.76 17.24 -5.35
C ILE A 296 6.25 15.83 -5.04
N LEU A 297 5.15 15.43 -5.68
CA LEU A 297 4.59 14.08 -5.58
C LEU A 297 4.84 13.33 -6.89
N CYS A 298 5.66 12.29 -6.81
CA CYS A 298 6.00 11.42 -7.93
C CYS A 298 5.11 10.18 -7.87
N ILE A 299 4.50 9.80 -8.99
CA ILE A 299 3.43 8.80 -9.05
C ILE A 299 3.67 7.87 -10.25
N GLY A 300 3.47 6.58 -10.04
CA GLY A 300 3.53 5.57 -11.10
C GLY A 300 3.28 4.16 -10.57
N TYR A 301 3.29 3.19 -11.47
CA TYR A 301 3.31 1.79 -11.08
C TYR A 301 4.66 1.47 -10.41
N PRO A 302 4.67 0.81 -9.23
CA PRO A 302 5.92 0.39 -8.63
C PRO A 302 6.57 -0.72 -9.47
N ASP A 303 7.88 -0.65 -9.68
CA ASP A 303 8.65 -1.73 -10.31
C ASP A 303 8.61 -3.03 -9.47
N LYS A 304 8.71 -2.89 -8.14
CA LYS A 304 8.46 -3.95 -7.15
C LYS A 304 7.70 -3.36 -5.97
N LYS A 305 6.58 -4.00 -5.55
CA LYS A 305 5.90 -3.65 -4.30
C LYS A 305 6.72 -4.16 -3.12
N LYS A 306 6.88 -3.33 -2.09
CA LYS A 306 7.60 -3.68 -0.86
C LYS A 306 6.67 -3.50 0.35
N PRO A 307 6.90 -4.18 1.49
CA PRO A 307 6.05 -4.05 2.68
C PRO A 307 6.16 -2.66 3.33
N PRO A 308 5.16 -2.17 4.09
CA PRO A 308 5.22 -0.86 4.75
C PRO A 308 6.39 -0.77 5.76
N LYS A 309 6.85 0.45 6.06
CA LYS A 309 7.88 0.68 7.11
C LYS A 309 7.24 0.66 8.51
N SER A 310 8.00 0.21 9.50
CA SER A 310 7.62 0.32 10.92
C SER A 310 7.39 1.77 11.34
N ARG A 311 6.55 1.95 12.37
CA ARG A 311 6.17 3.25 12.94
C ARG A 311 6.53 3.28 14.42
N ARG A 312 6.61 4.50 14.99
CA ARG A 312 6.73 4.70 16.43
C ARG A 312 5.54 4.10 17.17
N ASN A 313 5.72 3.79 18.45
CA ASN A 313 4.60 3.40 19.29
C ASN A 313 3.59 4.54 19.39
N LEU A 314 2.29 4.23 19.32
CA LEU A 314 1.24 5.24 19.33
C LEU A 314 1.23 6.08 20.62
N LYS A 315 1.62 5.49 21.75
CA LYS A 315 1.72 6.17 23.06
C LYS A 315 2.77 7.28 23.07
N GLU A 316 3.75 7.24 22.16
CA GLU A 316 4.74 8.32 22.00
C GLU A 316 4.18 9.53 21.24
N LEU A 317 3.09 9.36 20.51
CA LEU A 317 2.53 10.37 19.60
C LEU A 317 1.26 11.02 20.13
N ILE A 318 0.46 10.29 20.91
CA ILE A 318 -0.82 10.75 21.43
C ILE A 318 -0.71 10.99 22.93
N LYS A 319 -0.93 12.25 23.34
CA LYS A 319 -1.09 12.63 24.74
C LYS A 319 -2.55 12.97 25.02
N VAL A 320 -3.02 12.50 26.16
CA VAL A 320 -4.39 12.67 26.63
C VAL A 320 -4.39 13.75 27.69
N ILE A 321 -5.27 14.73 27.52
CA ILE A 321 -5.49 15.82 28.47
C ILE A 321 -6.97 15.74 28.80
N GLU A 322 -7.27 15.36 30.04
CA GLU A 322 -8.62 15.38 30.63
C GLU A 322 -8.89 16.73 31.31
#